data_AF-D5PJU8-F1
#
_entry.id   AF-D5PJU8-F1
#
_cell.length_a   1.000
_cell.length_b   1.000
_cell.length_c   1.000
_cell.angle_alpha   90.00
_cell.angle_beta   90.00
_cell.angle_gamma   90.00
#
_symmetry.space_group_name_H-M   'P 1'
#
loop_
_entity.id
_entity.type
_entity.pdbx_description
1 polymer ?
#
loop_
_entity_poly.entity_id
_entity_poly.type
_entity_poly.pdbx_seq_one_letter_code
_entity_poly.pdbx_strand_id
1 'polypeptide(L)'
;MVRQEGGRWDVGIKDKAVYLERVSDGDERVFDDSLDSGEARKLAELLTKFADKLDNDDEEEDEDGDGEDEDDEDDEGDADAEDEGSEDSERH
;
A
#
# COMPACT_ATOMS: atom_id res chain seq x y z
N MET A 1 18.33 -24.49 -17.84
CA MET A 1 17.36 -23.43 -18.21
C MET A 1 16.13 -23.65 -17.34
N VAL A 2 16.04 -22.93 -16.22
CA VAL A 2 14.83 -22.92 -15.39
C VAL A 2 13.76 -22.28 -16.27
N ARG A 3 12.77 -23.07 -16.70
CA ARG A 3 11.56 -22.48 -17.27
C ARG A 3 11.00 -21.65 -16.13
N GLN A 4 11.04 -20.32 -16.24
CA GLN A 4 10.26 -19.51 -15.33
C GLN A 4 8.82 -19.95 -15.57
N GLU A 5 8.21 -20.62 -14.58
CA GLU A 5 6.79 -20.93 -14.55
C GLU A 5 6.04 -19.58 -14.44
N GLY A 6 5.94 -18.91 -15.59
CA GLY A 6 5.58 -17.52 -15.73
C GLY A 6 4.13 -17.38 -16.12
N GLY A 7 3.24 -17.76 -15.22
CA GLY A 7 1.81 -17.51 -15.39
C GLY A 7 1.43 -16.02 -15.37
N ARG A 8 0.33 -15.67 -16.04
CA ARG A 8 -0.27 -14.32 -16.02
C ARG A 8 -1.05 -14.11 -14.72
N TRP A 9 -1.00 -12.90 -14.19
CA TRP A 9 -1.92 -12.44 -13.15
C TRP A 9 -3.10 -11.71 -13.77
N ASP A 10 -4.31 -12.12 -13.42
CA ASP A 10 -5.57 -11.46 -13.79
C ASP A 10 -6.17 -10.80 -12.55
N VAL A 11 -6.56 -9.52 -12.68
CA VAL A 11 -7.15 -8.72 -11.60
C VAL A 11 -8.48 -8.16 -12.07
N GLY A 12 -9.53 -8.27 -11.26
CA GLY A 12 -10.86 -7.77 -11.59
C GLY A 12 -11.68 -7.37 -10.38
N ILE A 13 -12.86 -6.80 -10.63
CA ILE A 13 -13.83 -6.47 -9.57
C ILE A 13 -15.06 -7.35 -9.77
N LYS A 14 -15.43 -8.08 -8.72
CA LYS A 14 -16.61 -8.95 -8.70
C LYS A 14 -17.19 -8.99 -7.30
N ASP A 15 -18.51 -8.95 -7.19
CA ASP A 15 -19.23 -9.08 -5.90
C ASP A 15 -18.75 -8.08 -4.81
N LYS A 16 -18.37 -6.86 -5.22
CA LYS A 16 -17.80 -5.79 -4.36
C LYS A 16 -16.45 -6.13 -3.71
N ALA A 17 -15.74 -7.10 -4.26
CA ALA A 17 -14.38 -7.45 -3.89
C ALA A 17 -13.43 -7.37 -5.10
N VAL A 18 -12.14 -7.27 -4.83
CA VAL A 18 -11.07 -7.36 -5.83
C VAL A 18 -10.69 -8.83 -5.97
N TYR A 19 -10.88 -9.38 -7.15
CA TYR A 19 -10.50 -10.76 -7.47
C TYR A 19 -9.08 -10.78 -8.03
N LEU A 20 -8.25 -11.68 -7.51
CA LEU A 20 -6.87 -11.88 -7.92
C LEU A 20 -6.69 -13.34 -8.37
N GLU A 21 -6.23 -13.56 -9.59
CA GLU A 21 -6.06 -14.89 -10.16
C GLU A 21 -4.68 -15.04 -10.78
N ARG A 22 -4.03 -16.20 -10.61
CA ARG A 22 -2.85 -16.58 -11.39
C ARG A 22 -3.21 -17.73 -12.32
N VAL A 23 -2.95 -17.51 -13.61
CA VAL A 23 -3.17 -18.49 -14.68
C VAL A 23 -1.82 -18.94 -15.22
N SER A 24 -1.57 -20.24 -15.23
CA SER A 24 -0.35 -20.81 -15.80
C SER A 24 -0.28 -20.65 -17.32
N ASP A 25 0.88 -20.90 -17.92
CA ASP A 25 1.07 -20.91 -19.38
C ASP A 25 0.14 -21.90 -20.12
N GLY A 26 -0.42 -22.88 -19.42
CA GLY A 26 -1.38 -23.84 -19.98
C GLY A 26 -2.84 -23.39 -19.91
N ASP A 27 -3.10 -22.11 -19.65
CA ASP A 27 -4.44 -21.54 -19.38
C ASP A 27 -5.15 -22.19 -18.16
N GLU A 28 -4.41 -22.88 -17.30
CA GLU A 28 -4.93 -23.47 -16.07
C GLU A 28 -4.79 -22.48 -14.92
N ARG A 29 -5.89 -22.23 -14.21
CA ARG A 29 -5.93 -21.42 -12.99
C ARG A 29 -5.21 -22.16 -11.86
N VAL A 30 -4.16 -21.54 -11.32
CA VAL A 30 -3.32 -22.13 -10.26
C VAL A 30 -3.43 -21.40 -8.92
N PHE A 31 -3.98 -20.20 -8.91
CA PHE A 31 -4.27 -19.44 -7.70
C PHE A 31 -5.50 -18.58 -7.93
N ASP A 32 -6.35 -18.47 -6.91
CA ASP A 32 -7.40 -17.46 -6.87
C ASP A 32 -7.73 -17.01 -5.46
N ASP A 33 -8.00 -15.71 -5.32
CA ASP A 33 -8.42 -15.10 -4.06
C ASP A 33 -9.33 -13.89 -4.31
N SER A 34 -10.06 -13.47 -3.28
CA SER A 34 -10.98 -12.34 -3.29
C SER A 34 -10.72 -11.48 -2.05
N LEU A 35 -10.25 -10.26 -2.28
CA LEU A 35 -9.85 -9.31 -1.25
C LEU A 35 -10.88 -8.18 -1.14
N ASP A 36 -11.18 -7.72 0.07
CA ASP A 36 -11.89 -6.46 0.21
C ASP A 36 -11.00 -5.27 -0.23
N SER A 37 -11.61 -4.09 -0.40
CA SER A 37 -10.89 -2.91 -0.89
C SER A 37 -9.70 -2.46 -0.03
N GLY A 38 -9.76 -2.65 1.29
CA GLY A 38 -8.68 -2.33 2.22
C GLY A 38 -7.55 -3.35 2.17
N GLU A 39 -7.89 -4.65 2.09
CA GLU A 39 -6.92 -5.73 1.92
C GLU A 39 -6.14 -5.59 0.60
N ALA A 40 -6.85 -5.28 -0.49
CA ALA A 40 -6.23 -5.07 -1.81
C ALA A 40 -5.22 -3.92 -1.80
N ARG A 41 -5.52 -2.80 -1.13
CA ARG A 41 -4.60 -1.65 -0.99
C ARG A 41 -3.35 -2.03 -0.20
N LYS A 42 -3.53 -2.70 0.95
CA LYS A 42 -2.40 -3.16 1.77
C LYS A 42 -1.51 -4.13 1.00
N LEU A 43 -2.10 -5.04 0.23
CA LEU A 43 -1.34 -5.94 -0.62
C LEU A 43 -0.56 -5.17 -1.69
N ALA A 44 -1.17 -4.18 -2.35
CA ALA A 44 -0.49 -3.35 -3.33
C ALA A 44 0.71 -2.60 -2.73
N GLU A 45 0.55 -1.99 -1.55
CA GLU A 45 1.64 -1.32 -0.83
C GLU A 45 2.80 -2.28 -0.51
N LEU A 46 2.50 -3.51 -0.08
CA LEU A 46 3.52 -4.52 0.17
C LEU A 46 4.23 -4.93 -1.14
N LEU A 47 3.48 -5.14 -2.22
CA LEU A 47 4.05 -5.51 -3.51
C LEU A 47 5.00 -4.41 -4.03
N THR A 48 4.59 -3.15 -3.97
CA THR A 48 5.43 -2.00 -4.34
C THR A 48 6.68 -1.94 -3.48
N LYS A 49 6.55 -1.97 -2.16
CA LYS A 49 7.69 -1.90 -1.23
C LYS A 49 8.75 -2.99 -1.49
N PHE A 50 8.31 -4.21 -1.80
CA PHE A 50 9.25 -5.30 -2.08
C PHE A 50 9.82 -5.25 -3.50
N ALA A 51 9.11 -4.68 -4.47
CA ALA A 51 9.67 -4.38 -5.79
C ALA A 51 10.74 -3.30 -5.70
N ASP A 52 10.44 -2.18 -5.04
CA ASP A 52 11.41 -1.10 -4.83
C ASP A 52 12.66 -1.63 -4.14
N LYS A 53 12.49 -2.46 -3.10
CA LYS A 53 13.63 -3.07 -2.43
C LYS A 53 14.50 -3.93 -3.37
N LEU A 54 13.89 -4.72 -4.27
CA LEU A 54 14.64 -5.52 -5.24
C LEU A 54 15.43 -4.65 -6.22
N ASP A 55 14.84 -3.54 -6.67
CA ASP A 55 15.51 -2.61 -7.58
C ASP A 55 16.71 -1.92 -6.89
N ASN A 56 16.55 -1.54 -5.61
CA ASN A 56 17.64 -0.93 -4.82
C ASN A 56 18.71 -1.94 -4.36
N ASP A 57 18.39 -3.24 -4.22
CA ASP A 57 19.36 -4.29 -3.88
C ASP A 57 20.33 -4.59 -5.08
N ASP A 58 20.00 -4.19 -6.32
CA ASP A 58 20.85 -4.31 -7.51
C ASP A 58 21.79 -3.08 -7.69
N GLU A 59 21.61 -2.00 -6.92
CA GLU A 59 22.34 -0.71 -7.06
C GLU A 59 23.58 -0.59 -6.15
N GLU A 60 24.06 -1.67 -5.52
CA GLU A 60 25.33 -1.69 -4.75
C GLU A 60 26.60 -1.74 -5.65
N GLU A 61 26.51 -1.33 -6.92
CA GLU A 61 27.65 -1.08 -7.80
C GLU A 61 27.43 0.22 -8.60
N ASP A 62 28.11 1.28 -8.16
CA ASP A 62 28.40 2.57 -8.83
C ASP A 62 27.59 3.85 -8.45
N GLU A 63 28.14 4.53 -7.44
CA GLU A 63 28.49 5.98 -7.40
C GLU A 63 27.42 7.08 -7.68
N ASP A 64 27.15 7.85 -6.61
CA ASP A 64 26.94 9.31 -6.56
C ASP A 64 25.98 9.97 -7.58
N GLY A 65 24.78 10.35 -7.13
CA GLY A 65 23.90 11.21 -7.93
C GLY A 65 22.59 11.65 -7.28
N ASP A 66 22.70 12.51 -6.26
CA ASP A 66 21.81 13.66 -6.00
C ASP A 66 20.31 13.55 -6.37
N GLY A 67 19.49 13.37 -5.35
CA GLY A 67 18.04 13.54 -5.38
C GLY A 67 17.54 14.07 -4.04
N GLU A 68 18.13 15.18 -3.58
CA GLU A 68 17.43 16.13 -2.69
C GLU A 68 16.11 16.48 -3.40
N ASP A 69 14.95 16.37 -2.76
CA ASP A 69 14.20 17.46 -2.09
C ASP A 69 12.70 17.02 -2.24
N GLU A 70 11.73 17.25 -1.37
CA GLU A 70 11.54 18.29 -0.35
C GLU A 70 10.54 17.78 0.72
N ASP A 71 10.74 18.25 1.95
CA ASP A 71 9.78 18.25 3.06
C ASP A 71 8.39 18.76 2.64
N ASP A 72 7.34 18.16 3.18
CA ASP A 72 6.15 18.95 3.55
C ASP A 72 5.75 18.55 4.98
N GLU A 73 6.34 19.29 5.92
CA GLU A 73 5.97 19.34 7.33
C GLU A 73 4.53 19.88 7.41
N ASP A 74 3.54 19.00 7.63
CA ASP A 74 2.15 19.40 7.86
C ASP A 74 2.04 20.11 9.22
N ASP A 75 2.22 21.44 9.15
CA ASP A 75 2.03 22.44 10.20
C ASP A 75 0.56 22.48 10.62
N GLU A 76 0.14 21.54 11.49
CA GLU A 76 -1.16 21.58 12.15
C GLU A 76 -1.18 22.65 13.27
N GLY A 77 -1.04 23.90 12.85
CA GLY A 77 -1.35 25.09 13.64
C GLY A 77 -2.83 25.43 13.57
N ASP A 78 -3.64 24.83 14.43
CA ASP A 78 -4.95 25.42 14.80
C ASP A 78 -5.00 25.64 16.31
N ALA A 79 -4.52 26.83 16.70
CA ALA A 79 -4.77 27.41 18.00
C ALA A 79 -5.97 28.35 17.88
N ASP A 80 -7.16 27.86 18.28
CA ASP A 80 -8.25 28.73 18.73
C ASP A 80 -8.47 28.48 20.22
N ALA A 81 -7.91 29.40 21.01
CA ALA A 81 -8.35 29.72 22.37
C ALA A 81 -9.82 30.21 22.29
N GLU A 82 -10.69 30.05 23.28
CA GLU A 82 -10.73 30.66 24.61
C GLU A 82 -11.79 29.87 25.44
N ASP A 83 -11.50 29.41 26.64
CA ASP A 83 -11.93 30.02 27.93
C ASP A 83 -13.37 30.54 27.97
N GLU A 84 -14.25 29.87 28.75
CA GLU A 84 -14.96 30.51 29.87
C GLU A 84 -15.91 29.53 30.58
N GLY A 85 -15.72 29.39 31.90
CA GLY A 85 -16.40 28.39 32.71
C GLY A 85 -17.86 28.68 33.02
N SER A 86 -18.54 27.66 33.55
CA SER A 86 -19.58 27.87 34.54
C SER A 86 -19.75 26.64 35.42
N GLU A 87 -19.54 26.85 36.71
CA GLU A 87 -19.92 26.02 37.83
C GLU A 87 -21.45 25.77 37.82
N ASP A 88 -21.93 24.59 38.26
CA ASP A 88 -22.92 24.44 39.35
C ASP A 88 -23.54 23.01 39.42
N SER A 89 -23.15 22.30 40.48
CA SER A 89 -23.99 21.59 41.47
C SER A 89 -25.12 20.60 41.09
N GLU A 90 -24.92 19.35 41.55
CA GLU A 90 -25.85 18.51 42.32
C GLU A 90 -27.27 18.19 41.81
N ARG A 91 -27.50 16.92 41.41
CA ARG A 91 -28.72 16.18 41.76
C ARG A 91 -28.58 14.65 41.65
N HIS A 92 -28.34 13.97 42.78
CA HIS A 92 -29.01 12.70 43.11
C HIS A 92 -28.95 12.37 44.61
#